data_AF-A0A2S9WY05-F1
#
_entry.id   AF-A0A2S9WY05-F1
#
_cell.length_a   1.000
_cell.length_b   1.000
_cell.length_c   1.000
_cell.angle_alpha   90.00
_cell.angle_beta   90.00
_cell.angle_gamma   90.00
#
_symmetry.space_group_name_H-M   'P 1'
#
loop_
_entity.id
_entity.type
_entity.pdbx_description
1 polymer ?
#
loop_
_entity_poly.entity_id
_entity_poly.type
_entity_poly.pdbx_seq_one_letter_code
_entity_poly.pdbx_strand_id
1 'polypeptide(L)' 'MNDNKKQLFNGILVVVGAALLAYSLTVTGVSVYVQIVGLFILMIGAYRASKHWAKHKNDHLDE' A
#
# COMPACT_ATOMS: atom_id res chain seq x y z
N MET A 1 1.56 -14.00 -11.38
CA MET A 1 2.58 -12.95 -11.13
C MET A 1 3.63 -13.53 -10.18
N ASN A 2 4.93 -13.38 -10.46
CA ASN A 2 5.99 -13.85 -9.55
C ASN A 2 6.02 -13.00 -8.27
N ASP A 3 6.64 -13.50 -7.19
CA ASP A 3 6.55 -12.87 -5.88
C ASP A 3 7.23 -11.50 -5.81
N ASN A 4 8.33 -11.29 -6.55
CA ASN A 4 8.96 -9.97 -6.69
C ASN A 4 8.01 -8.93 -7.31
N LYS A 5 7.28 -9.28 -8.38
CA LYS A 5 6.29 -8.38 -8.98
C LYS A 5 5.12 -8.12 -8.03
N LYS A 6 4.71 -9.11 -7.23
CA LYS A 6 3.66 -8.92 -6.18
C LYS A 6 4.12 -7.95 -5.11
N GLN A 7 5.36 -8.04 -4.64
CA GLN A 7 5.90 -7.14 -3.63
C GLN A 7 6.04 -5.70 -4.17
N LEU A 8 6.54 -5.54 -5.40
CA LEU A 8 6.58 -4.24 -6.09
C LEU A 8 5.18 -3.62 -6.20
N PHE A 9 4.19 -4.41 -6.64
CA PHE A 9 2.80 -3.95 -6.75
C PHE A 9 2.20 -3.54 -5.40
N ASN A 10 2.48 -4.30 -4.33
CA ASN A 10 2.03 -3.94 -2.97
C ASN A 10 2.63 -2.60 -2.53
N GLY A 11 3.90 -2.34 -2.85
CA GLY A 11 4.54 -1.05 -2.58
C GLY A 11 3.90 0.11 -3.35
N ILE A 12 3.59 -0.09 -4.63
CA ILE A 12 2.90 0.92 -5.46
C ILE A 12 1.53 1.29 -4.86
N LEU A 13 0.76 0.32 -4.39
CA LEU A 13 -0.52 0.60 -3.71
C LEU A 13 -0.33 1.52 -2.49
N VAL A 14 0.69 1.28 -1.67
CA VAL A 14 0.97 2.14 -0.50
C VAL A 14 1.31 3.56 -0.95
N VAL A 15 2.20 3.72 -1.95
CA VAL A 15 2.61 5.03 -2.45
C VAL A 15 1.43 5.79 -3.06
N VAL A 16 0.59 5.12 -3.86
CA VAL A 16 -0.59 5.75 -4.48
C VAL A 16 -1.62 6.16 -3.42
N GLY A 17 -1.90 5.30 -2.43
CA GLY A 17 -2.80 5.62 -1.33
C GLY A 17 -2.31 6.82 -0.50
N ALA A 18 -1.02 6.85 -0.19
CA ALA A 18 -0.39 7.96 0.53
C ALA A 18 -0.44 9.27 -0.28
N ALA A 19 -0.17 9.21 -1.59
CA ALA A 19 -0.25 10.36 -2.47
C ALA A 19 -1.67 10.92 -2.57
N LEU A 20 -2.69 10.07 -2.67
CA LEU A 20 -4.11 10.50 -2.69
C LEU A 20 -4.51 11.18 -1.37
N LEU A 21 -4.08 10.62 -0.24
CA LEU A 21 -4.33 11.23 1.07
C LEU A 21 -3.62 12.58 1.19
N ALA A 22 -2.34 12.65 0.84
CA ALA A 22 -1.58 13.90 0.82
C ALA A 22 -2.23 14.97 -0.07
N TYR A 23 -2.68 14.58 -1.27
CA TYR A 23 -3.43 15.46 -2.17
C TYR A 23 -4.72 15.98 -1.52
N SER A 24 -5.53 15.09 -0.93
CA SER A 24 -6.79 15.48 -0.27
C SER A 24 -6.60 16.41 0.93
N LEU A 25 -5.45 16.35 1.60
CA LEU A 25 -5.13 17.18 2.76
C LEU A 25 -4.53 18.54 2.38
N THR A 26 -3.93 18.66 1.19
CA THR A 26 -3.21 19.86 0.75
C THR A 26 -4.04 20.75 -0.19
N VAL A 27 -5.02 20.17 -0.89
CA VAL A 27 -5.87 20.90 -1.84
C VAL A 27 -7.26 21.13 -1.26
N THR A 28 -7.66 22.40 -1.18
CA THR A 28 -9.00 22.80 -0.72
C THR A 28 -10.07 22.45 -1.77
N GLY A 29 -11.26 22.04 -1.32
CA GLY A 29 -12.37 21.72 -2.22
C GLY A 29 -12.31 20.31 -2.81
N VAL A 30 -11.35 19.49 -2.40
CA VAL A 30 -11.31 18.06 -2.74
C VAL A 30 -12.45 17.32 -2.03
N SER A 31 -13.13 16.44 -2.76
CA SER A 31 -14.21 15.63 -2.20
C SER A 31 -13.70 14.66 -1.13
N VAL A 32 -14.46 14.51 -0.04
CA VAL A 32 -14.20 13.52 1.02
C VAL A 32 -14.07 12.09 0.48
N TYR A 33 -14.71 11.77 -0.65
CA TYR A 33 -14.58 10.47 -1.29
C TYR A 33 -13.16 10.19 -1.78
N VAL A 34 -12.37 11.20 -2.16
CA VAL A 34 -10.95 11.03 -2.53
C VAL A 34 -10.13 10.59 -1.31
N GLN A 35 -10.40 11.18 -0.14
CA GLN A 35 -9.74 10.79 1.11
C GLN A 35 -10.13 9.36 1.51
N ILE A 36 -11.40 8.98 1.37
CA ILE A 36 -11.88 7.62 1.64
C ILE A 36 -11.19 6.60 0.71
N VAL A 37 -11.17 6.87 -0.60
CA VAL A 37 -10.51 5.99 -1.58
C VAL A 37 -9.01 5.89 -1.30
N GLY A 38 -8.35 7.01 -1.01
CA GLY A 38 -6.93 7.02 -0.62
C GLY A 38 -6.65 6.14 0.59
N LEU A 39 -7.50 6.23 1.62
CA LEU A 39 -7.41 5.40 2.82
C LEU A 39 -7.57 3.91 2.51
N PHE A 40 -8.59 3.53 1.72
CA PHE A 40 -8.80 2.13 1.33
C PHE A 40 -7.60 1.57 0.55
N ILE A 41 -7.08 2.33 -0.43
CA ILE A 41 -5.92 1.92 -1.22
C ILE A 41 -4.69 1.73 -0.32
N LEU A 42 -4.45 2.67 0.59
CA LEU A 42 -3.35 2.59 1.55
C LEU A 42 -3.47 1.36 2.45
N MET A 43 -4.65 1.12 3.03
CA MET A 43 -4.89 -0.04 3.91
C MET A 43 -4.71 -1.37 3.16
N ILE A 44 -5.20 -1.48 1.92
CA ILE A 44 -5.02 -2.67 1.10
C ILE A 44 -3.54 -2.90 0.78
N GLY A 45 -2.82 -1.84 0.40
CA GLY A 45 -1.37 -1.90 0.15
C GLY A 45 -0.60 -2.36 1.38
N ALA A 46 -0.85 -1.71 2.53
CA ALA A 46 -0.21 -2.01 3.79
C ALA A 46 -0.49 -3.44 4.25
N TYR A 47 -1.75 -3.90 4.22
CA TYR A 47 -2.11 -5.27 4.59
C TYR A 47 -1.37 -6.30 3.73
N ARG A 48 -1.34 -6.09 2.41
CA ARG A 48 -0.68 -7.01 1.48
C ARG A 48 0.84 -7.02 1.66
N ALA A 49 1.45 -5.85 1.92
CA ALA A 49 2.87 -5.74 2.24
C ALA A 49 3.20 -6.47 3.54
N SER A 50 2.47 -6.20 4.63
CA SER A 50 2.65 -6.86 5.92
C SER A 50 2.46 -8.37 5.85
N LYS A 51 1.45 -8.85 5.11
CA LYS A 51 1.24 -10.28 4.88
C LYS A 51 2.41 -10.93 4.12
N HIS A 52 2.96 -10.23 3.13
CA HIS A 52 4.12 -10.72 2.39
C HIS A 52 5.36 -10.83 3.29
N TRP A 53 5.66 -9.80 4.09
CA TRP A 53 6.77 -9.84 5.04
C TRP A 53 6.60 -10.90 6.12
N ALA A 54 5.38 -11.07 6.64
CA ALA A 54 5.10 -12.13 7.61
C ALA A 54 5.34 -13.53 7.03
N LYS A 55 5.01 -13.75 5.74
CA LYS A 55 5.23 -15.03 5.06
C LYS A 55 6.72 -15.35 4.87
N HIS A 56 7.54 -14.36 4.52
CA HIS A 56 8.96 -14.55 4.19
C HIS A 56 9.89 -14.25 5.39
N LYS A 57 9.31 -14.16 6.61
CA LYS A 57 10.06 -13.76 7.81
C LYS A 57 11.22 -14.72 8.12
N ASN A 58 11.04 -16.01 7.87
CA ASN A 58 11.97 -17.06 8.27
C ASN A 58 12.80 -17.61 7.11
N ASP A 59 12.69 -17.06 5.90
CA ASP A 59 13.38 -17.58 4.72
C ASP A 59 14.91 -17.57 4.87
N HIS A 60 15.43 -16.72 5.77
CA HIS A 60 16.84 -16.65 6.14
C HIS A 60 17.31 -17.76 7.10
N LEU A 61 16.41 -18.61 7.61
CA LEU A 61 16.73 -19.73 8.51
C LEU A 61 16.82 -21.06 7.76
N ASP A 62 16.35 -21.10 6.51
CA ASP A 62 16.35 -22.28 5.64
C ASP A 62 17.54 -22.26 4.64
N GLU A 63 18.47 -21.29 4.78
CA GLU A 63 19.79 -21.21 4.12
C GLU A 63 20.92 -21.72 5.02
#